data_AF-A0A357GUH5-F1
#
_entry.id   AF-A0A357GUH5-F1
#
_cell.length_a   1.000
_cell.length_b   1.000
_cell.length_c   1.000
_cell.angle_alpha   90.00
_cell.angle_beta   90.00
_cell.angle_gamma   90.00
#
_symmetry.space_group_name_H-M   'P 1'
#
loop_
_entity.id
_entity.type
_entity.pdbx_description
1 polymer ?
#
loop_
_entity_poly.entity_id
_entity_poly.type
_entity_poly.pdbx_seq_one_letter_code
_entity_poly.pdbx_strand_id
1 'polypeptide(L)'
;MTFGNFKAPKNTDKYYWTRHSIGKMMQYGLSAQRAIRVIRSYQRIELGVAKNTVAVMQPVSVKTDKDGKKKWSQEIWVMYQTPKASIKNSNLSVATDR
;
A
#
# COMPACT_ATOMS: atom_id res chain seq x y z
N MET A 1 -27.61 0.71 1.85
CA MET A 1 -26.41 -0.10 1.50
C MET A 1 -25.87 -0.76 2.75
N THR A 2 -25.88 -2.08 2.84
CA THR A 2 -25.19 -2.82 3.92
C THR A 2 -23.70 -2.90 3.56
N PHE A 3 -22.89 -2.05 4.19
CA PHE A 3 -21.44 -2.25 4.20
C PHE A 3 -21.22 -3.54 5.00
N GLY A 4 -21.08 -4.67 4.29
CA GLY A 4 -20.96 -5.99 4.91
C GLY A 4 -19.92 -5.97 6.04
N ASN A 5 -20.25 -6.62 7.16
CA ASN A 5 -19.54 -6.77 8.43
C ASN A 5 -18.09 -6.21 8.53
N PHE A 6 -17.89 -4.91 8.29
CA PHE A 6 -16.58 -4.29 8.28
C PHE A 6 -16.14 -4.06 9.72
N LYS A 7 -15.09 -4.75 10.13
CA LYS A 7 -14.48 -4.56 11.44
C LYS A 7 -13.28 -3.64 11.30
N ALA A 8 -13.40 -2.42 11.84
CA ALA A 8 -12.30 -1.49 11.89
C ALA A 8 -11.11 -2.10 12.65
N PRO A 9 -9.88 -1.98 12.13
CA PRO A 9 -8.71 -2.50 12.83
C PRO A 9 -8.44 -1.73 14.12
N LYS A 10 -7.92 -2.43 15.11
CA LYS A 10 -7.38 -1.83 16.32
C LYS A 10 -5.93 -1.40 16.07
N ASN A 11 -5.50 -0.35 16.76
CA ASN A 11 -4.10 0.05 16.77
C ASN A 11 -3.25 -1.03 17.46
N THR A 12 -2.01 -1.14 17.01
CA THR A 12 -0.99 -2.06 17.54
C THR A 12 0.32 -1.30 17.68
N ASP A 13 1.32 -1.89 18.33
CA ASP A 13 2.65 -1.27 18.48
C ASP A 13 3.32 -0.97 17.12
N LYS A 14 2.96 -1.73 16.08
CA LYS A 14 3.55 -1.60 14.73
C LYS A 14 2.76 -0.69 13.79
N TYR A 15 1.44 -0.62 13.96
CA TYR A 15 0.55 0.06 13.04
C TYR A 15 -0.48 0.90 13.77
N TYR A 16 -0.55 2.18 13.39
CA TYR A 16 -1.55 3.13 13.81
C TYR A 16 -2.47 3.45 12.62
N TRP A 17 -3.77 3.19 12.78
CA TRP A 17 -4.79 3.38 11.75
C TRP A 17 -5.50 4.72 11.95
N THR A 18 -5.34 5.63 10.99
CA THR A 18 -6.05 6.92 11.01
C THR A 18 -7.49 6.74 10.55
N ARG A 19 -8.39 7.65 10.95
CA ARG A 19 -9.77 7.68 10.45
C ARG A 19 -9.83 7.71 8.92
N HIS A 20 -8.90 8.42 8.28
CA HIS A 20 -8.79 8.47 6.83
C HIS A 20 -8.48 7.09 6.22
N SER A 21 -7.49 6.37 6.77
CA SER A 21 -7.15 5.03 6.31
C SER A 21 -8.31 4.04 6.45
N ILE A 22 -9.06 4.12 7.57
CA ILE A 22 -10.24 3.30 7.82
C ILE A 22 -11.35 3.62 6.81
N GLY A 23 -11.62 4.90 6.55
CA GLY A 23 -12.61 5.32 5.54
C GLY A 23 -12.28 4.83 4.14
N LYS A 24 -11.00 4.87 3.74
CA LYS A 24 -10.56 4.32 2.45
C LYS A 24 -10.67 2.80 2.39
N MET A 25 -10.37 2.09 3.48
CA MET A 25 -10.59 0.65 3.57
C MET A 25 -12.07 0.29 3.39
N MET A 26 -12.99 1.04 4.00
CA MET A 26 -14.42 0.85 3.79
C MET A 26 -14.85 1.16 2.35
N GLN A 27 -14.37 2.26 1.77
CA GLN A 27 -14.69 2.66 0.40
C GLN A 27 -14.30 1.61 -0.63
N TYR A 28 -13.13 0.97 -0.46
CA TYR A 28 -12.59 -0.01 -1.40
C TYR A 28 -12.82 -1.47 -0.97
N GLY A 29 -13.52 -1.71 0.13
CA GLY A 29 -13.75 -3.06 0.65
C GLY A 29 -12.47 -3.80 1.05
N LEU A 30 -11.45 -3.08 1.53
CA LEU A 30 -10.16 -3.64 1.91
C LEU A 30 -10.11 -3.99 3.40
N SER A 31 -9.56 -5.16 3.73
CA SER A 31 -9.24 -5.50 5.11
C SER A 31 -7.89 -4.90 5.52
N ALA A 32 -7.71 -4.67 6.82
CA ALA A 32 -6.44 -4.20 7.38
C ALA A 32 -5.27 -5.15 7.07
N GLN A 33 -5.52 -6.46 7.09
CA GLN A 33 -4.52 -7.46 6.74
C GLN A 33 -4.09 -7.36 5.26
N ARG A 34 -5.04 -7.04 4.36
CA ARG A 34 -4.70 -6.79 2.95
C ARG A 34 -3.83 -5.55 2.82
N ALA A 35 -4.15 -4.46 3.51
CA ALA A 35 -3.34 -3.24 3.51
C ALA A 35 -1.92 -3.49 4.07
N ILE A 36 -1.78 -4.23 5.18
CA ILE A 36 -0.47 -4.63 5.72
C ILE A 36 0.33 -5.46 4.71
N ARG A 37 -0.31 -6.37 3.97
CA ARG A 37 0.36 -7.18 2.95
C ARG A 37 0.96 -6.29 1.85
N VAL A 38 0.22 -5.28 1.39
CA VAL A 38 0.72 -4.31 0.41
C VAL A 38 1.94 -3.56 0.95
N ILE A 39 1.90 -3.12 2.22
CA ILE A 39 3.04 -2.46 2.87
C ILE A 39 4.29 -3.35 2.91
N ARG A 40 4.12 -4.66 3.17
CA ARG A 40 5.24 -5.59 3.33
C ARG A 40 5.79 -6.15 2.03
N SER A 41 4.99 -6.16 0.95
CA SER A 41 5.34 -6.80 -0.32
C SER A 41 4.78 -6.01 -1.49
N TYR A 42 5.31 -4.81 -1.69
CA TYR A 42 4.92 -3.93 -2.79
C TYR A 42 5.68 -4.23 -4.07
N GLN A 43 5.05 -3.94 -5.21
CA GLN A 43 5.66 -3.97 -6.53
C GLN A 43 6.24 -2.60 -6.92
N ARG A 44 5.58 -1.53 -6.47
CA ARG A 44 5.99 -0.13 -6.72
C ARG A 44 5.94 0.68 -5.43
N ILE A 45 6.83 1.64 -5.35
CA ILE A 45 6.96 2.61 -4.26
C ILE A 45 7.03 4.01 -4.85
N GLU A 46 6.27 4.93 -4.28
CA GLU A 46 6.23 6.35 -4.64
C GLU A 46 6.39 7.20 -3.39
N LEU A 47 7.25 8.22 -3.47
CA LEU A 47 7.46 9.15 -2.38
C LEU A 47 6.29 10.13 -2.31
N GLY A 48 5.73 10.31 -1.12
CA GLY A 48 4.67 11.28 -0.87
C GLY A 48 5.21 12.71 -0.83
N VAL A 49 4.36 13.67 -1.22
CA VAL A 49 4.68 15.11 -1.11
C VAL A 49 4.86 15.53 0.36
N ALA A 50 4.07 14.93 1.26
CA ALA A 50 4.18 15.16 2.69
C ALA A 50 5.38 14.41 3.28
N LYS A 51 6.11 15.05 4.20
CA LYS A 51 7.30 14.49 4.85
C LYS A 51 7.02 13.08 5.42
N ASN A 52 7.98 12.18 5.21
CA ASN A 52 7.96 10.78 5.70
C ASN A 52 6.74 9.96 5.27
N THR A 53 6.07 10.38 4.19
CA THR A 53 4.92 9.67 3.65
C THR A 53 5.36 8.89 2.42
N VAL A 54 4.97 7.64 2.34
CA VAL A 54 5.26 6.76 1.22
C VAL A 54 3.98 6.09 0.76
N ALA A 55 3.76 6.08 -0.54
CA ALA A 55 2.73 5.30 -1.18
C ALA A 55 3.35 4.03 -1.76
N VAL A 56 2.71 2.89 -1.56
CA VAL A 56 3.13 1.60 -2.08
C VAL A 56 1.97 0.93 -2.81
N MET A 57 2.29 0.18 -3.85
CA MET A 57 1.31 -0.46 -4.69
C MET A 57 1.60 -1.96 -4.84
N GLN A 58 0.53 -2.74 -4.84
CA GLN A 58 0.57 -4.15 -5.22
C GLN A 58 -0.57 -4.47 -6.21
N PRO A 59 -0.28 -5.20 -7.31
CA PRO A 59 -1.33 -5.69 -8.20
C PRO A 59 -2.21 -6.73 -7.48
N VAL A 60 -3.51 -6.74 -7.78
CA VAL A 60 -4.45 -7.72 -7.20
C VAL A 60 -4.14 -9.13 -7.72
N SER A 61 -3.94 -9.24 -9.02
CA SER A 61 -3.59 -10.48 -9.72
C SER A 61 -2.67 -10.15 -10.88
N VAL A 62 -1.58 -10.91 -10.98
CA VAL A 62 -0.60 -10.79 -12.05
C VAL A 62 -0.83 -11.92 -13.03
N LYS A 63 -1.03 -11.58 -14.30
CA LYS A 63 -1.11 -12.52 -15.42
C LYS A 63 0.12 -12.35 -16.30
N THR A 64 0.50 -13.41 -16.99
CA THR A 64 1.57 -13.37 -17.98
C THR A 64 0.95 -13.45 -19.36
N ASP A 65 1.32 -12.53 -20.24
CA ASP A 65 0.88 -12.54 -21.63
C ASP A 65 1.66 -13.58 -22.45
N LYS A 66 1.25 -13.80 -23.71
CA LYS A 66 1.90 -14.72 -24.66
C LYS A 66 3.40 -14.41 -24.85
N ASP A 67 3.78 -13.14 -24.73
CA ASP A 67 5.18 -12.68 -24.82
C ASP A 67 5.96 -12.77 -23.50
N GLY A 68 5.43 -13.44 -22.47
CA GLY A 68 6.10 -13.56 -21.16
C GLY A 68 6.03 -12.31 -20.27
N LYS A 69 5.32 -11.25 -20.70
CA LYS A 69 5.22 -9.98 -19.97
C LYS A 69 4.15 -10.03 -18.88
N LYS A 70 4.48 -9.53 -17.68
CA LYS A 70 3.54 -9.39 -16.56
C LYS A 70 2.53 -8.28 -16.84
N LYS A 71 1.23 -8.57 -16.68
CA LYS A 71 0.11 -7.64 -16.80
C LYS A 71 -0.85 -7.78 -15.61
N TRP A 72 -1.47 -6.69 -15.21
CA TRP A 72 -2.51 -6.66 -14.17
C TRP A 72 -3.59 -5.65 -14.56
N SER A 73 -4.82 -5.88 -14.11
CA SER A 73 -5.97 -5.01 -14.37
C SER A 73 -6.34 -4.10 -13.20
N GLN A 74 -5.89 -4.44 -11.99
CA GLN A 74 -6.26 -3.75 -10.76
C GLN A 74 -5.07 -3.61 -9.83
N GLU A 75 -4.98 -2.44 -9.22
CA GLU A 75 -3.91 -2.06 -8.30
C GLU A 75 -4.50 -1.69 -6.94
N ILE A 76 -3.79 -2.07 -5.87
CA ILE A 76 -4.11 -1.61 -4.52
C ILE A 76 -3.00 -0.68 -4.08
N TRP A 77 -3.37 0.58 -3.84
CA TRP A 77 -2.49 1.62 -3.34
C TRP A 77 -2.72 1.81 -1.84
N VAL A 78 -1.63 1.80 -1.08
CA VAL A 78 -1.65 2.07 0.37
C VAL A 78 -0.61 3.13 0.68
N MET A 79 -1.01 4.14 1.42
CA MET A 79 -0.11 5.19 1.89
C MET A 79 0.11 5.06 3.38
N TYR A 80 1.35 5.18 3.83
CA TYR A 80 1.71 5.15 5.25
C TYR A 80 2.79 6.18 5.57
N GLN A 81 2.89 6.51 6.85
CA GLN A 81 3.94 7.37 7.37
C GLN A 81 4.86 6.57 8.28
N THR A 82 6.16 6.87 8.23
CA THR A 82 7.14 6.29 9.15
C THR A 82 7.46 7.31 10.25
N PRO A 83 7.49 6.91 11.54
CA PRO A 83 8.01 7.76 12.60
C PRO A 83 9.47 8.13 12.27
N LYS A 84 9.81 9.41 12.35
CA LYS A 84 11.12 9.97 11.95
C LYS A 84 12.30 9.20 12.57
N ALA A 85 13.03 8.43 11.75
CA ALA A 85 14.46 8.13 11.87
C ALA A 85 15.04 7.25 10.73
N SER A 86 14.23 6.66 9.84
CA SER A 86 14.72 5.57 8.97
C SER A 86 14.53 5.75 7.46
N ILE A 87 14.25 6.97 6.96
CA ILE A 87 14.49 7.26 5.54
C ILE A 87 15.85 7.96 5.45
N LYS A 88 16.94 7.19 5.63
CA LYS A 88 18.26 7.63 5.16
C LYS A 88 18.18 7.59 3.63
N ASN A 89 18.27 8.77 3.00
CA ASN A 89 18.38 8.94 1.55
C ASN A 89 19.71 8.36 1.03
N SER A 90 19.96 7.07 1.23
CA SER A 90 21.21 6.44 0.79
C SER A 90 21.02 5.25 -0.13
N ASN A 91 19.82 4.67 -0.28
CA ASN A 91 19.60 3.52 -1.19
C ASN A 91 18.20 3.43 -1.82
N LEU A 92 17.42 4.51 -1.84
CA LEU A 92 16.31 4.63 -2.81
C LEU A 92 16.92 5.00 -4.16
N SER A 93 17.73 4.09 -4.72
CA SER A 93 18.00 4.09 -6.16
C SER A 93 16.65 3.89 -6.81
N VAL A 94 16.08 5.02 -7.22
CA VAL A 94 15.01 5.14 -8.19
C VAL A 94 15.24 4.04 -9.23
N ALA A 95 14.43 2.98 -9.17
CA ALA A 95 14.36 1.99 -10.23
C ALA A 95 13.63 2.64 -11.40
N THR A 96 14.31 3.60 -12.03
CA THR A 96 13.99 4.07 -13.37
C THR A 96 14.92 3.30 -14.30
N ASP A 97 14.32 2.30 -14.93
CA ASP A 97 14.50 1.94 -16.34
C ASP A 97 15.94 2.01 -16.89
N ARG A 98 16.64 0.87 -16.85
CA ARG A 98 17.50 0.34 -17.94
C ARG A 98 17.56 -1.19 -17.85
#